data_AF-A0A2V9WXF5-F1
#
_entry.id   AF-A0A2V9WXF5-F1
#
_cell.length_a   1.000
_cell.length_b   1.000
_cell.length_c   1.000
_cell.angle_alpha   90.00
_cell.angle_beta   90.00
_cell.angle_gamma   90.00
#
_symmetry.space_group_name_H-M   'P 1'
#
loop_
_entity.id
_entity.type
_entity.pdbx_description
1 polymer ?
#
loop_
_entity_poly.entity_id
_entity_poly.type
_entity_poly.pdbx_seq_one_letter_code
_entity_poly.pdbx_strand_id
1 'polypeptide(L)'
;MSGTPALYSPESMRAEKRTAAGNSVFAAVVITGLKIAVGVSTGSLGILSEAAHSGLDLIAALITFFSVGVSDKPADADHQYGHGKVENFSAFVETGLLLATCVWVVYEAVLRLFYRHVEIEPSFAAFAVMLFSMAVDWWRSRALGRIAAKYDSQALEADALHFSTDIWSAGVVLLGLLLVLLGRIYHVQRLRDADPIAALFVGGVVISVSWRLARRTIDALLDAAPSGVRSQIMDAVSRVEGVLEVDRVRIRRAGNRYFADLAVGLARTVTFQRSEQLASAVTEAVHKVLPDADVTVQPLPRAEGSENIFDRIRAVATRHNLNVHDISVQDLAARLHVEQHVELDERMTLKDAHDRVTELEADMRRDVPEIADILTHIESEPATIETGDEVLRDAKLERQLKAVATEFPEILDMHEIVIKRVRGRLYVSCHCTFSDDLPLARVHDIQTDLEIRFKQDASELFRVLIHPEPRTDNRR
;
A
#
# COMPACT_ATOMS: atom_id res chain seq x y z
N MET A 1 1.78 14.56 -8.86
CA MET A 1 1.15 13.86 -10.00
C MET A 1 2.24 13.47 -11.00
N SER A 2 2.74 12.24 -10.90
CA SER A 2 3.64 11.65 -11.89
C SER A 2 3.50 10.14 -11.77
N GLY A 3 2.33 9.64 -12.19
CA GLY A 3 2.08 8.21 -12.27
C GLY A 3 2.96 7.62 -13.37
N THR A 4 3.80 6.67 -12.99
CA THR A 4 4.39 5.72 -13.94
C THR A 4 3.24 5.12 -14.77
N PRO A 5 3.33 5.08 -16.10
CA PRO A 5 2.20 4.63 -16.91
C PRO A 5 1.94 3.16 -16.59
N ALA A 6 0.75 2.86 -16.06
CA ALA A 6 0.21 1.52 -16.18
C ALA A 6 0.36 1.10 -17.65
N LEU A 7 1.02 -0.02 -17.91
CA LEU A 7 1.35 -0.51 -19.27
C LEU A 7 0.11 -0.63 -20.18
N TYR A 8 -1.11 -0.56 -19.62
CA TYR A 8 -2.40 -0.55 -20.29
C TYR A 8 -3.38 0.39 -19.58
N SER A 9 -4.27 1.07 -20.32
CA SER A 9 -5.34 1.86 -19.69
C SER A 9 -6.36 0.93 -19.01
N PRO A 10 -6.93 1.29 -17.84
CA PRO A 10 -7.94 0.46 -17.17
C PRO A 10 -9.13 0.11 -18.08
N GLU A 11 -9.49 1.01 -18.98
CA GLU A 11 -10.54 0.79 -19.97
C GLU A 11 -10.17 -0.26 -21.03
N SER A 12 -8.92 -0.24 -21.53
CA SER A 12 -8.44 -1.24 -22.49
C SER A 12 -8.38 -2.64 -21.87
N MET A 13 -7.93 -2.75 -20.61
CA MET A 13 -7.94 -4.00 -19.87
C MET A 13 -9.37 -4.57 -19.74
N ARG A 14 -10.32 -3.73 -19.28
CA ARG A 14 -11.73 -4.11 -19.12
C ARG A 14 -12.34 -4.61 -20.43
N ALA A 15 -12.08 -3.88 -21.51
CA ALA A 15 -12.56 -4.26 -22.84
C ALA A 15 -11.98 -5.60 -23.28
N GLU A 16 -10.67 -5.80 -23.19
CA GLU A 16 -10.02 -7.06 -23.58
C GLU A 16 -10.51 -8.26 -22.76
N LYS A 17 -10.62 -8.13 -21.43
CA LYS A 17 -11.16 -9.21 -20.57
C LYS A 17 -12.59 -9.56 -20.96
N ARG A 18 -13.46 -8.55 -21.12
CA ARG A 18 -14.87 -8.75 -21.46
C ARG A 18 -15.06 -9.31 -22.86
N THR A 19 -14.24 -8.92 -23.83
CA THR A 19 -14.25 -9.50 -25.17
C THR A 19 -13.80 -10.95 -25.15
N ALA A 20 -12.76 -11.29 -24.39
CA ALA A 20 -12.31 -12.68 -24.26
C ALA A 20 -13.39 -13.57 -23.62
N ALA A 21 -13.99 -13.14 -22.51
CA ALA A 21 -15.10 -13.85 -21.88
C ALA A 21 -16.34 -13.94 -22.80
N GLY A 22 -16.68 -12.86 -23.50
CA GLY A 22 -17.80 -12.83 -24.45
C GLY A 22 -17.61 -13.80 -25.63
N ASN A 23 -16.39 -13.89 -26.15
CA ASN A 23 -16.04 -14.86 -27.18
C ASN A 23 -16.13 -16.30 -26.66
N SER A 24 -15.74 -16.56 -25.40
CA SER A 24 -15.91 -17.86 -24.74
C SER A 24 -17.38 -18.26 -24.63
N VAL A 25 -18.24 -17.34 -24.17
CA VAL A 25 -19.70 -17.55 -24.10
C VAL A 25 -20.28 -17.84 -25.48
N PHE A 26 -19.92 -17.06 -26.50
CA PHE A 26 -20.40 -17.28 -27.86
C PHE A 26 -20.03 -18.68 -28.37
N ALA A 27 -18.78 -19.09 -28.17
CA ALA A 27 -18.32 -20.42 -28.53
C ALA A 27 -19.08 -21.53 -27.76
N ALA A 28 -19.30 -21.35 -26.46
CA ALA A 28 -20.06 -22.30 -25.64
C ALA A 28 -21.52 -22.46 -26.11
N VAL A 29 -22.18 -21.35 -26.48
CA VAL A 29 -23.54 -21.38 -27.06
C VAL A 29 -23.56 -22.15 -28.37
N VAL A 30 -22.61 -21.89 -29.27
CA VAL A 30 -22.53 -22.56 -30.57
C VAL A 30 -22.26 -24.06 -30.41
N ILE A 31 -21.29 -24.46 -29.57
CA ILE A 31 -20.97 -25.87 -29.32
C ILE A 31 -22.16 -26.60 -28.69
N THR A 32 -22.75 -26.02 -27.63
CA THR A 32 -23.88 -26.64 -26.93
C THR A 32 -25.07 -26.80 -27.86
N GLY A 33 -25.40 -25.77 -28.64
CA GLY A 33 -26.46 -25.82 -29.65
C GLY A 33 -26.21 -26.89 -30.72
N LEU A 34 -24.98 -27.00 -31.22
CA LEU A 34 -24.60 -28.02 -32.19
C LEU A 34 -24.73 -29.44 -31.60
N LYS A 35 -24.23 -29.67 -30.38
CA LYS A 35 -24.33 -30.97 -29.69
C LYS A 35 -25.78 -31.36 -29.44
N ILE A 36 -26.66 -30.43 -29.02
CA ILE A 36 -28.09 -30.69 -28.86
C ILE A 36 -28.74 -31.05 -30.20
N ALA A 37 -28.51 -30.27 -31.25
CA ALA A 37 -29.11 -30.51 -32.57
C ALA A 37 -28.70 -31.87 -33.16
N VAL A 38 -27.41 -32.22 -33.08
CA VAL A 38 -26.91 -33.52 -33.52
C VAL A 38 -27.43 -34.64 -32.62
N GLY A 39 -27.45 -34.46 -31.30
CA GLY A 39 -27.94 -35.47 -30.36
C GLY A 39 -29.41 -35.83 -30.57
N VAL A 40 -30.27 -34.83 -30.78
CA VAL A 40 -31.70 -35.03 -31.05
C VAL A 40 -31.91 -35.64 -32.44
N SER A 41 -31.26 -35.12 -33.48
CA SER A 41 -31.45 -35.62 -34.86
C SER A 41 -30.93 -37.05 -35.06
N THR A 42 -29.86 -37.43 -34.36
CA THR A 42 -29.30 -38.80 -34.42
C THR A 42 -29.94 -39.76 -33.42
N GLY A 43 -30.74 -39.26 -32.47
CA GLY A 43 -31.26 -40.05 -31.34
C GLY A 43 -30.16 -40.56 -30.40
N SER A 44 -28.95 -39.99 -30.47
CA SER A 44 -27.80 -40.47 -29.71
C SER A 44 -27.85 -39.98 -28.26
N LEU A 45 -28.15 -40.90 -27.35
CA LEU A 45 -28.10 -40.65 -25.91
C LEU A 45 -26.70 -40.22 -25.44
N GLY A 46 -25.63 -40.70 -26.08
CA GLY A 46 -24.26 -40.32 -25.76
C GLY A 46 -23.96 -38.85 -26.10
N ILE A 47 -24.40 -38.38 -27.27
CA ILE A 47 -24.22 -36.98 -27.67
C ILE A 47 -25.11 -36.06 -26.82
N LEU A 48 -26.31 -36.51 -26.43
CA LEU A 48 -27.18 -35.75 -25.52
C LEU A 48 -26.57 -35.61 -24.12
N SER A 49 -25.90 -36.64 -23.60
CA SER A 49 -25.16 -36.56 -22.34
C SER A 49 -23.98 -35.57 -22.43
N GLU A 50 -23.25 -35.59 -23.54
CA GLU A 50 -22.16 -34.64 -23.81
C GLU A 50 -22.67 -33.20 -24.01
N ALA A 51 -23.87 -33.04 -24.56
CA ALA A 51 -24.54 -31.75 -24.67
C ALA A 51 -24.93 -31.18 -23.31
N ALA A 52 -25.37 -32.02 -22.37
CA ALA A 52 -25.66 -31.61 -21.00
C ALA A 52 -24.40 -31.13 -20.27
N HIS A 53 -23.27 -31.80 -20.49
CA HIS A 53 -21.97 -31.36 -19.99
C HIS A 53 -21.57 -29.99 -20.54
N SER A 54 -21.67 -29.77 -21.86
CA SER A 54 -21.45 -28.44 -22.45
C SER A 54 -22.46 -27.38 -21.99
N GLY A 55 -23.64 -27.78 -21.53
CA GLY A 55 -24.56 -26.89 -20.84
C GLY A 55 -24.01 -26.36 -19.51
N LEU A 56 -23.31 -27.19 -18.73
CA LEU A 56 -22.60 -26.75 -17.53
C LEU A 56 -21.45 -25.82 -17.88
N ASP A 57 -20.72 -26.10 -18.96
CA ASP A 57 -19.64 -25.22 -19.46
C ASP A 57 -20.17 -23.85 -19.89
N LEU A 58 -21.35 -23.80 -20.51
CA LEU A 58 -22.02 -22.54 -20.84
C LEU A 58 -22.40 -21.77 -19.57
N ILE A 59 -22.89 -22.45 -18.54
CA ILE A 59 -23.20 -21.82 -17.25
C ILE A 59 -21.92 -21.25 -16.62
N ALA A 60 -20.82 -22.01 -16.61
CA ALA A 60 -19.53 -21.54 -16.12
C ALA A 60 -19.05 -20.30 -16.89
N ALA A 61 -19.04 -20.35 -18.24
CA ALA A 61 -18.63 -19.21 -19.06
C ALA A 61 -19.50 -17.96 -18.86
N LEU A 62 -20.82 -18.13 -18.62
CA LEU A 62 -21.71 -17.02 -18.28
C LEU A 62 -21.35 -16.41 -16.92
N ILE A 63 -21.07 -17.25 -15.90
CA ILE A 63 -20.60 -16.79 -14.59
C ILE A 63 -19.32 -15.98 -14.76
N THR A 64 -18.33 -16.47 -15.52
CA THR A 64 -17.09 -15.74 -15.81
C THR A 64 -17.37 -14.39 -16.48
N PHE A 65 -18.23 -14.36 -17.51
CA PHE A 65 -18.54 -13.14 -18.27
C PHE A 65 -19.18 -12.06 -17.39
N PHE A 66 -20.18 -12.42 -16.58
CA PHE A 66 -20.80 -11.48 -15.66
C PHE A 66 -19.85 -11.07 -14.54
N SER A 67 -19.09 -12.02 -14.00
CA SER A 67 -18.12 -11.76 -12.95
C SER A 67 -17.06 -10.75 -13.36
N VAL A 68 -16.46 -10.89 -14.54
CA VAL A 68 -15.45 -9.95 -15.06
C VAL A 68 -16.06 -8.56 -15.22
N GLY A 69 -17.29 -8.46 -15.73
CA GLY A 69 -17.98 -7.18 -15.87
C GLY A 69 -18.29 -6.48 -14.54
N VAL A 70 -18.54 -7.25 -13.47
CA VAL A 70 -18.80 -6.72 -12.13
C VAL A 70 -17.51 -6.43 -11.38
N SER A 71 -16.50 -7.32 -11.45
CA SER A 71 -15.26 -7.20 -10.68
C SER A 71 -14.46 -5.96 -11.03
N ASP A 72 -14.55 -5.54 -12.29
CA ASP A 72 -13.88 -4.36 -12.80
C ASP A 72 -14.54 -3.04 -12.38
N LYS A 73 -15.70 -3.05 -11.71
CA LYS A 73 -16.36 -1.83 -11.20
C LYS A 73 -15.50 -1.16 -10.11
N PRO A 74 -15.39 0.19 -10.11
CA PRO A 74 -14.69 0.91 -9.04
C PRO A 74 -15.39 0.73 -7.69
N ALA A 75 -14.74 1.22 -6.63
CA ALA A 75 -15.36 1.29 -5.30
C ALA A 75 -16.61 2.17 -5.31
N ASP A 76 -17.64 1.73 -4.57
CA ASP A 76 -18.87 2.48 -4.33
C ASP A 76 -19.20 2.48 -2.83
N ALA A 77 -20.34 3.07 -2.46
CA ALA A 77 -20.74 3.24 -1.06
C ALA A 77 -20.95 1.89 -0.33
N ASP A 78 -21.46 0.88 -1.03
CA ASP A 78 -21.72 -0.45 -0.48
C ASP A 78 -20.45 -1.34 -0.52
N HIS A 79 -19.52 -1.05 -1.44
CA HIS A 79 -18.28 -1.78 -1.67
C HIS A 79 -17.08 -0.83 -1.70
N GLN A 80 -16.63 -0.39 -0.52
CA GLN A 80 -15.57 0.61 -0.34
C GLN A 80 -14.19 0.18 -0.88
N TYR A 81 -13.95 -1.13 -1.00
CA TYR A 81 -12.71 -1.69 -1.58
C TYR A 81 -12.88 -2.14 -3.04
N GLY A 82 -14.02 -1.82 -3.65
CA GLY A 82 -14.38 -2.26 -5.00
C GLY A 82 -14.89 -3.69 -5.07
N HIS A 83 -15.10 -4.14 -6.31
CA HIS A 83 -15.80 -5.38 -6.61
C HIS A 83 -14.86 -6.54 -6.98
N GLY A 84 -13.55 -6.36 -6.87
CA GLY A 84 -12.56 -7.34 -7.33
C GLY A 84 -12.75 -8.75 -6.77
N LYS A 85 -13.25 -8.90 -5.53
CA LYS A 85 -13.53 -10.22 -4.92
C LYS A 85 -14.62 -11.02 -5.63
N VAL A 86 -15.48 -10.40 -6.43
CA VAL A 86 -16.47 -11.11 -7.25
C VAL A 86 -15.78 -12.08 -8.23
N GLU A 87 -14.59 -11.71 -8.72
CA GLU A 87 -13.78 -12.56 -9.60
C GLU A 87 -13.21 -13.78 -8.88
N ASN A 88 -12.75 -13.59 -7.63
CA ASN A 88 -12.29 -14.71 -6.82
C ASN A 88 -13.46 -15.65 -6.48
N PHE A 89 -14.65 -15.08 -6.25
CA PHE A 89 -15.85 -15.86 -5.93
C PHE A 89 -16.35 -16.68 -7.13
N SER A 90 -16.38 -16.11 -8.34
CA SER A 90 -16.74 -16.86 -9.55
C SER A 90 -15.76 -18.00 -9.83
N ALA A 91 -14.45 -17.74 -9.73
CA ALA A 91 -13.43 -18.78 -9.86
C ALA A 91 -13.62 -19.91 -8.84
N PHE A 92 -14.13 -19.62 -7.64
CA PHE A 92 -14.40 -20.62 -6.61
C PHE A 92 -15.61 -21.49 -6.99
N VAL A 93 -16.69 -20.87 -7.46
CA VAL A 93 -17.88 -21.57 -7.95
C VAL A 93 -17.53 -22.45 -9.15
N GLU A 94 -16.79 -21.93 -10.13
CA GLU A 94 -16.34 -22.66 -11.32
C GLU A 94 -15.46 -23.86 -10.94
N THR A 95 -14.49 -23.67 -10.06
CA THR A 95 -13.65 -24.77 -9.57
C THR A 95 -14.48 -25.84 -8.85
N GLY A 96 -15.51 -25.43 -8.11
CA GLY A 96 -16.47 -26.35 -7.48
C GLY A 96 -17.28 -27.15 -8.49
N LEU A 97 -17.77 -26.51 -9.56
CA LEU A 97 -18.48 -27.17 -10.66
C LEU A 97 -17.57 -28.18 -11.39
N LEU A 98 -16.32 -27.81 -11.67
CA LEU A 98 -15.31 -28.68 -12.26
C LEU A 98 -15.05 -29.91 -11.37
N LEU A 99 -14.83 -29.71 -10.06
CA LEU A 99 -14.62 -30.81 -9.11
C LEU A 99 -15.84 -31.75 -9.05
N ALA A 100 -17.05 -31.20 -8.97
CA ALA A 100 -18.28 -32.00 -8.96
C ALA A 100 -18.40 -32.85 -10.23
N THR A 101 -18.10 -32.26 -11.39
CA THR A 101 -18.14 -32.96 -12.68
C THR A 101 -17.07 -34.05 -12.75
N CYS A 102 -15.87 -33.80 -12.24
CA CYS A 102 -14.81 -34.82 -12.19
C CYS A 102 -15.18 -35.99 -11.28
N VAL A 103 -15.75 -35.72 -10.10
CA VAL A 103 -16.23 -36.77 -9.20
C VAL A 103 -17.32 -37.60 -9.86
N TRP A 104 -18.23 -36.95 -10.60
CA TRP A 104 -19.25 -37.65 -11.38
C TRP A 104 -18.66 -38.56 -12.47
N VAL A 105 -17.67 -38.06 -13.24
CA VAL A 105 -16.98 -38.86 -14.27
C VAL A 105 -16.25 -40.06 -13.67
N VAL A 106 -15.54 -39.86 -12.55
CA VAL A 106 -14.86 -40.95 -11.83
C VAL A 106 -15.87 -41.98 -11.34
N TYR A 107 -16.99 -41.54 -10.76
CA TYR A 107 -18.07 -42.42 -10.33
C TYR A 107 -18.66 -43.26 -11.48
N GLU A 108 -18.96 -42.63 -12.62
CA GLU A 108 -19.41 -43.31 -13.83
C GLU A 108 -18.36 -44.30 -14.38
N ALA A 109 -17.08 -43.93 -14.38
CA ALA A 109 -15.99 -44.80 -14.82
C ALA A 109 -15.86 -46.05 -13.92
N VAL A 110 -15.99 -45.91 -12.60
CA VAL A 110 -16.03 -47.05 -11.67
C VAL A 110 -17.24 -47.94 -11.95
N LEU A 111 -18.44 -47.36 -12.14
CA LEU A 111 -19.63 -48.14 -12.44
C LEU A 111 -19.50 -48.91 -13.76
N ARG A 112 -18.91 -48.32 -14.80
CA ARG A 112 -18.67 -48.99 -16.08
C ARG A 112 -17.65 -50.12 -15.96
N LEU A 113 -16.62 -49.93 -15.15
CA LEU A 113 -15.59 -50.96 -14.93
C LEU A 113 -16.14 -52.19 -14.19
N PHE A 114 -17.06 -52.03 -13.24
CA PHE A 114 -17.51 -53.13 -12.37
C PHE A 114 -18.94 -53.63 -12.62
N TYR A 115 -19.86 -52.80 -13.12
CA TYR A 115 -21.30 -53.09 -13.08
C TYR A 115 -22.06 -52.94 -14.41
N ARG A 116 -21.59 -52.11 -15.37
CA ARG A 116 -22.32 -51.84 -16.63
C ARG A 116 -21.41 -51.88 -17.86
N HIS A 117 -21.69 -52.80 -18.77
CA HIS A 117 -21.05 -52.84 -20.09
C HIS A 117 -21.93 -52.05 -21.07
N VAL A 118 -21.48 -50.85 -21.46
CA VAL A 118 -22.17 -50.03 -22.46
C VAL A 118 -21.52 -50.29 -23.82
N GLU A 119 -22.26 -50.85 -24.76
CA GLU A 119 -21.82 -50.88 -26.15
C GLU A 119 -22.07 -49.50 -26.77
N ILE A 120 -21.01 -48.72 -26.92
CA ILE A 120 -21.05 -47.44 -27.63
C ILE A 120 -20.98 -47.77 -29.12
N GLU A 121 -22.06 -47.54 -29.87
CA GLU A 121 -22.00 -47.56 -31.33
C GLU A 121 -21.38 -46.24 -31.83
N PRO A 122 -20.14 -46.26 -32.34
CA PRO A 122 -19.46 -45.03 -32.69
C PRO A 122 -19.98 -44.53 -34.04
N SER A 123 -20.76 -43.44 -34.02
CA SER A 123 -21.14 -42.74 -35.25
C SER A 123 -20.03 -41.80 -35.68
N PHE A 124 -19.71 -41.76 -36.99
CA PHE A 124 -18.77 -40.80 -37.55
C PHE A 124 -19.13 -39.34 -37.21
N ALA A 125 -20.44 -39.05 -37.13
CA ALA A 125 -20.93 -37.74 -36.71
C ALA A 125 -20.56 -37.40 -35.25
N ALA A 126 -20.56 -38.39 -34.35
CA ALA A 126 -20.17 -38.19 -32.94
C ALA A 126 -18.69 -37.83 -32.81
N PHE A 127 -17.81 -38.53 -33.55
CA PHE A 127 -16.39 -38.23 -33.59
C PHE A 127 -16.10 -36.85 -34.18
N ALA A 128 -16.77 -36.48 -35.27
CA ALA A 128 -16.58 -35.17 -35.90
C ALA A 128 -16.98 -34.03 -34.95
N VAL A 129 -18.11 -34.16 -34.24
CA VAL A 129 -18.56 -33.17 -33.26
C VAL A 129 -17.62 -33.09 -32.05
N MET A 130 -17.13 -34.23 -31.54
CA MET A 130 -16.15 -34.24 -30.44
C MET A 130 -14.84 -33.58 -30.83
N LEU A 131 -14.27 -33.92 -31.99
CA LEU A 131 -13.02 -33.32 -32.49
C LEU A 131 -13.19 -31.81 -32.72
N PHE A 132 -14.34 -31.39 -33.26
CA PHE A 132 -14.65 -29.97 -33.42
C PHE A 132 -14.74 -29.25 -32.06
N SER A 133 -15.44 -29.84 -31.07
CA SER A 133 -15.51 -29.29 -29.71
C SER A 133 -14.11 -29.13 -29.11
N MET A 134 -13.28 -30.18 -29.16
CA MET A 134 -11.91 -30.13 -28.65
C MET A 134 -11.06 -29.03 -29.31
N ALA A 135 -11.21 -28.80 -30.62
CA ALA A 135 -10.50 -27.74 -31.32
C ALA A 135 -10.93 -26.34 -30.86
N VAL A 136 -12.24 -26.14 -30.64
CA VAL A 136 -12.78 -24.88 -30.14
C VAL A 136 -12.37 -24.66 -28.69
N ASP A 137 -12.44 -25.67 -27.83
CA ASP A 137 -12.02 -25.58 -26.43
C ASP A 137 -10.52 -25.32 -26.31
N TRP A 138 -9.70 -25.88 -27.21
CA TRP A 138 -8.29 -25.54 -27.29
C TRP A 138 -8.05 -24.08 -27.63
N TRP A 139 -8.78 -23.53 -28.61
CA TRP A 139 -8.72 -22.12 -28.93
C TRP A 139 -9.16 -21.24 -27.76
N ARG A 140 -10.28 -21.58 -27.09
CA ARG A 140 -10.81 -20.87 -25.90
C ARG A 140 -9.80 -20.87 -24.77
N SER A 141 -9.29 -22.03 -24.37
CA SER A 141 -8.29 -22.18 -23.31
C SER A 141 -7.05 -21.34 -23.59
N ARG A 142 -6.55 -21.34 -24.85
CA ARG A 142 -5.40 -20.52 -25.25
C ARG A 142 -5.70 -19.02 -25.23
N ALA A 143 -6.91 -18.61 -25.60
CA ALA A 143 -7.31 -17.20 -25.65
C ALA A 143 -7.50 -16.64 -24.23
N LEU A 144 -8.27 -17.35 -23.40
CA LEU A 144 -8.52 -17.01 -22.00
C LEU A 144 -7.23 -17.02 -21.20
N GLY A 145 -6.41 -18.08 -21.31
CA GLY A 145 -5.15 -18.20 -20.59
C GLY A 145 -4.14 -17.09 -20.90
N ARG A 146 -4.12 -16.59 -22.15
CA ARG A 146 -3.29 -15.42 -22.52
C ARG A 146 -3.74 -14.15 -21.82
N ILE A 147 -5.04 -13.90 -21.76
CA ILE A 147 -5.61 -12.70 -21.11
C ILE A 147 -5.53 -12.82 -19.59
N ALA A 148 -5.74 -14.02 -19.04
CA ALA A 148 -5.59 -14.33 -17.63
C ALA A 148 -4.16 -14.04 -17.15
N ALA A 149 -3.15 -14.53 -17.88
CA ALA A 149 -1.74 -14.26 -17.59
C ALA A 149 -1.36 -12.78 -17.78
N LYS A 150 -1.95 -12.09 -18.77
CA LYS A 150 -1.67 -10.67 -19.03
C LYS A 150 -2.20 -9.75 -17.93
N TYR A 151 -3.36 -10.07 -17.35
CA TYR A 151 -4.07 -9.17 -16.42
C TYR A 151 -4.31 -9.75 -15.02
N ASP A 152 -3.68 -10.88 -14.70
CA ASP A 152 -3.78 -11.60 -13.43
C ASP A 152 -5.25 -11.86 -13.02
N SER A 153 -6.02 -12.36 -13.98
CA SER A 153 -7.47 -12.57 -13.87
C SER A 153 -7.79 -14.00 -13.47
N GLN A 154 -8.23 -14.20 -12.22
CA GLN A 154 -8.47 -15.54 -11.66
C GLN A 154 -9.69 -16.23 -12.28
N ALA A 155 -10.75 -15.49 -12.60
CA ALA A 155 -11.93 -16.08 -13.26
C ALA A 155 -11.57 -16.56 -14.67
N LEU A 156 -10.83 -15.76 -15.45
CA LEU A 156 -10.37 -16.20 -16.77
C LEU A 156 -9.34 -17.33 -16.70
N GLU A 157 -8.51 -17.38 -15.65
CA GLU A 157 -7.58 -18.50 -15.41
C GLU A 157 -8.35 -19.79 -15.10
N ALA A 158 -9.36 -19.72 -14.23
CA ALA A 158 -10.21 -20.85 -13.88
C ALA A 158 -10.95 -21.40 -15.11
N ASP A 159 -11.60 -20.54 -15.90
CA ASP A 159 -12.28 -20.91 -17.14
C ASP A 159 -11.29 -21.49 -18.18
N ALA A 160 -10.09 -20.91 -18.32
CA ALA A 160 -9.05 -21.44 -19.21
C ALA A 160 -8.56 -22.84 -18.77
N LEU A 161 -8.41 -23.06 -17.46
CA LEU A 161 -8.01 -24.34 -16.89
C LEU A 161 -9.11 -25.39 -17.04
N HIS A 162 -10.37 -25.03 -16.81
CA HIS A 162 -11.54 -25.88 -17.03
C HIS A 162 -11.57 -26.46 -18.45
N PHE A 163 -11.51 -25.60 -19.48
CA PHE A 163 -11.45 -26.10 -20.87
C PHE A 163 -10.18 -26.89 -21.17
N SER A 164 -9.05 -26.54 -20.54
CA SER A 164 -7.83 -27.34 -20.72
C SER A 164 -8.04 -28.76 -20.21
N THR A 165 -8.67 -28.94 -19.05
CA THR A 165 -8.95 -30.24 -18.46
C THR A 165 -10.00 -31.02 -19.23
N ASP A 166 -10.96 -30.35 -19.86
CA ASP A 166 -11.95 -30.98 -20.74
C ASP A 166 -11.29 -31.54 -22.01
N ILE A 167 -10.34 -30.81 -22.62
CA ILE A 167 -9.58 -31.31 -23.78
C ILE A 167 -8.77 -32.56 -23.41
N TRP A 168 -8.13 -32.58 -22.24
CA TRP A 168 -7.40 -33.76 -21.77
C TRP A 168 -8.34 -34.94 -21.53
N SER A 169 -9.50 -34.69 -20.91
CA SER A 169 -10.52 -35.70 -20.64
C SER A 169 -11.09 -36.28 -21.94
N ALA A 170 -11.48 -35.41 -22.88
CA ALA A 170 -11.98 -35.80 -24.20
C ALA A 170 -10.91 -36.55 -25.03
N GLY A 171 -9.64 -36.12 -24.96
CA GLY A 171 -8.53 -36.78 -25.63
C GLY A 171 -8.27 -38.18 -25.12
N VAL A 172 -8.43 -38.41 -23.82
CA VAL A 172 -8.29 -39.75 -23.24
C VAL A 172 -9.47 -40.65 -23.56
N VAL A 173 -10.70 -40.15 -23.56
CA VAL A 173 -11.86 -40.89 -24.06
C VAL A 173 -11.67 -41.26 -25.53
N LEU A 174 -11.18 -40.32 -26.36
CA LEU A 174 -10.88 -40.58 -27.77
C LEU A 174 -9.83 -41.68 -27.93
N LEU A 175 -8.77 -41.65 -27.12
CA LEU A 175 -7.73 -42.68 -27.11
C LEU A 175 -8.28 -44.04 -26.64
N GLY A 176 -9.11 -44.06 -25.59
CA GLY A 176 -9.80 -45.24 -25.08
C GLY A 176 -10.67 -45.88 -26.17
N LEU A 177 -11.49 -45.10 -26.86
CA LEU A 177 -12.31 -45.54 -27.99
C LEU A 177 -11.47 -46.07 -29.17
N LEU A 178 -10.34 -45.42 -29.49
CA LEU A 178 -9.42 -45.88 -30.54
C LEU A 178 -8.80 -47.23 -30.19
N LEU A 179 -8.40 -47.43 -28.93
CA LEU A 179 -7.88 -48.70 -28.42
C LEU A 179 -8.96 -49.81 -28.44
N VAL A 180 -10.20 -49.49 -28.08
CA VAL A 180 -11.33 -50.44 -28.17
C VAL A 180 -11.58 -50.83 -29.64
N LEU A 181 -11.53 -49.87 -30.57
CA LEU A 181 -11.70 -50.13 -32.01
C LEU A 181 -10.59 -51.04 -32.56
N LEU A 182 -9.32 -50.76 -32.20
CA LEU A 182 -8.18 -51.61 -32.55
C LEU A 182 -8.29 -52.99 -31.91
N GLY A 183 -8.72 -53.08 -30.64
CA GLY A 183 -8.98 -54.34 -29.95
C GLY A 183 -10.05 -55.19 -30.63
N ARG A 184 -11.07 -54.55 -31.25
CA ARG A 184 -12.10 -55.22 -32.06
C ARG A 184 -11.55 -55.74 -33.39
N ILE A 185 -10.67 -54.99 -34.06
CA ILE A 185 -10.00 -55.38 -35.32
C ILE A 185 -9.02 -56.54 -35.10
N TYR A 186 -8.27 -56.53 -34.00
CA TYR A 186 -7.25 -57.53 -33.68
C TYR A 186 -7.74 -58.66 -32.75
N HIS A 187 -9.05 -58.75 -32.45
CA HIS A 187 -9.67 -59.77 -31.59
C HIS A 187 -9.06 -59.92 -30.18
N VAL A 188 -8.56 -58.83 -29.57
CA VAL A 188 -8.00 -58.86 -28.22
C VAL A 188 -9.03 -58.34 -27.22
N GLN A 189 -9.72 -59.25 -26.51
CA GLN A 189 -10.78 -58.92 -25.55
C GLN A 189 -10.34 -58.06 -24.35
N ARG A 190 -9.05 -58.09 -23.98
CA ARG A 190 -8.49 -57.29 -22.87
C ARG A 190 -8.44 -55.77 -23.14
N LEU A 191 -8.60 -55.33 -24.39
CA LEU A 191 -8.60 -53.89 -24.72
C LEU A 191 -9.93 -53.19 -24.42
N ARG A 192 -10.98 -53.93 -24.04
CA ARG A 192 -12.28 -53.36 -23.66
C ARG A 192 -12.25 -52.55 -22.36
N ASP A 193 -11.40 -52.94 -21.40
CA ASP A 193 -11.30 -52.28 -20.08
C ASP A 193 -10.36 -51.07 -20.11
N ALA A 194 -9.74 -50.77 -21.25
CA ALA A 194 -8.79 -49.66 -21.38
C ALA A 194 -9.47 -48.29 -21.21
N ASP A 195 -10.74 -48.15 -21.63
CA ASP A 195 -11.48 -46.89 -21.57
C ASP A 195 -11.82 -46.44 -20.13
N PRO A 196 -12.42 -47.28 -19.26
CA PRO A 196 -12.65 -46.90 -17.87
C PRO A 196 -11.36 -46.67 -17.07
N ILE A 197 -10.30 -47.46 -17.31
CA ILE A 197 -9.02 -47.29 -16.61
C ILE A 197 -8.37 -45.95 -16.98
N ALA A 198 -8.40 -45.59 -18.26
CA ALA A 198 -7.86 -44.33 -18.73
C ALA A 198 -8.69 -43.13 -18.19
N ALA A 199 -10.02 -43.27 -18.14
CA ALA A 199 -10.90 -42.27 -17.53
C ALA A 199 -10.62 -42.07 -16.02
N LEU A 200 -10.36 -43.14 -15.26
CA LEU A 200 -9.98 -43.05 -13.85
C LEU A 200 -8.63 -42.34 -13.65
N PHE A 201 -7.64 -42.66 -14.48
CA PHE A 201 -6.33 -42.01 -14.43
C PHE A 201 -6.46 -40.50 -14.66
N VAL A 202 -7.17 -40.08 -15.70
CA VAL A 202 -7.39 -38.65 -15.98
C VAL A 202 -8.23 -37.99 -14.91
N GLY A 203 -9.31 -38.62 -14.45
CA GLY A 203 -10.12 -38.10 -13.34
C GLY A 203 -9.26 -37.80 -12.11
N GLY A 204 -8.30 -38.67 -11.78
CA GLY A 204 -7.32 -38.43 -10.71
C GLY A 204 -6.40 -37.22 -10.97
N VAL A 205 -5.89 -37.08 -12.20
CA VAL A 205 -5.07 -35.92 -12.61
C VAL A 205 -5.88 -34.63 -12.51
N VAL A 206 -7.10 -34.60 -13.05
CA VAL A 206 -7.95 -33.40 -13.03
C VAL A 206 -8.32 -33.04 -11.59
N ILE A 207 -8.73 -33.99 -10.75
CA ILE A 207 -8.98 -33.74 -9.31
C ILE A 207 -7.76 -33.11 -8.64
N SER A 208 -6.54 -33.59 -8.92
CA SER A 208 -5.32 -33.01 -8.35
C SER A 208 -5.09 -31.56 -8.80
N VAL A 209 -5.39 -31.24 -10.07
CA VAL A 209 -5.25 -29.87 -10.61
C VAL A 209 -6.33 -28.96 -10.03
N SER A 210 -7.59 -29.39 -10.05
CA SER A 210 -8.73 -28.64 -9.51
C SER A 210 -8.60 -28.41 -8.01
N TRP A 211 -8.06 -29.37 -7.24
CA TRP A 211 -7.80 -29.18 -5.81
C TRP A 211 -6.70 -28.13 -5.54
N ARG A 212 -5.70 -28.02 -6.42
CA ARG A 212 -4.69 -26.96 -6.34
C ARG A 212 -5.29 -25.59 -6.65
N LEU A 213 -6.15 -25.51 -7.66
CA LEU A 213 -6.88 -24.28 -8.01
C LEU A 213 -7.82 -23.86 -6.86
N ALA A 214 -8.59 -24.80 -6.31
CA ALA A 214 -9.52 -24.54 -5.22
C ALA A 214 -8.82 -23.91 -4.01
N ARG A 215 -7.65 -24.45 -3.62
CA ARG A 215 -6.84 -23.86 -2.55
C ARG A 215 -6.44 -22.42 -2.84
N ARG A 216 -5.94 -22.13 -4.05
CA ARG A 216 -5.57 -20.76 -4.43
C ARG A 216 -6.75 -19.80 -4.38
N THR A 217 -7.92 -20.23 -4.82
CA THR A 217 -9.10 -19.37 -4.82
C THR A 217 -9.65 -19.14 -3.41
N ILE A 218 -9.62 -20.17 -2.55
CA ILE A 218 -9.96 -20.03 -1.12
C ILE A 218 -8.98 -19.08 -0.44
N ASP A 219 -7.68 -19.24 -0.67
CA ASP A 219 -6.63 -18.36 -0.14
C ASP A 219 -6.88 -16.89 -0.53
N ALA A 220 -7.29 -16.66 -1.79
CA ALA A 220 -7.62 -15.33 -2.28
C ALA A 220 -8.92 -14.75 -1.67
N LEU A 221 -9.87 -15.60 -1.24
CA LEU A 221 -11.06 -15.17 -0.50
C LEU A 221 -10.77 -14.86 0.97
N LEU A 222 -9.86 -15.64 1.58
CA LEU A 222 -9.40 -15.52 2.97
C LEU A 222 -8.34 -14.43 3.19
N ASP A 223 -8.06 -13.60 2.19
CA ASP A 223 -7.06 -12.53 2.25
C ASP A 223 -5.65 -13.05 2.59
N ALA A 224 -5.30 -14.25 2.11
CA ALA A 224 -3.96 -14.82 2.30
C ALA A 224 -2.91 -13.97 1.56
N ALA A 225 -1.81 -13.68 2.26
CA ALA A 225 -0.71 -12.92 1.69
C ALA A 225 0.04 -13.76 0.64
N PRO A 226 0.38 -13.18 -0.54
CA PRO A 226 1.22 -13.88 -1.52
C PRO A 226 2.57 -14.26 -0.92
N SER A 227 3.05 -15.46 -1.26
CA SER A 227 4.32 -15.99 -0.74
C SER A 227 5.50 -15.08 -1.13
N GLY A 228 6.31 -14.67 -0.15
CA GLY A 228 7.54 -13.90 -0.36
C GLY A 228 7.35 -12.40 -0.59
N VAL A 229 6.15 -11.91 -0.90
CA VAL A 229 5.90 -10.47 -1.10
C VAL A 229 6.04 -9.70 0.21
N ARG A 230 5.55 -10.27 1.33
CA ARG A 230 5.67 -9.65 2.65
C ARG A 230 7.13 -9.36 3.01
N SER A 231 8.03 -10.32 2.81
CA SER A 231 9.46 -10.13 3.10
C SER A 231 10.10 -9.09 2.18
N GLN A 232 9.74 -9.08 0.89
CA GLN A 232 10.24 -8.07 -0.05
C GLN A 232 9.81 -6.65 0.35
N ILE A 233 8.57 -6.48 0.79
CA ILE A 233 8.09 -5.18 1.31
C ILE A 233 8.83 -4.80 2.59
N MET A 234 8.99 -5.72 3.54
CA MET A 234 9.74 -5.44 4.77
C MET A 234 11.18 -5.00 4.46
N ASP A 235 11.86 -5.69 3.55
CA ASP A 235 13.23 -5.35 3.15
C ASP A 235 13.31 -4.01 2.41
N ALA A 236 12.34 -3.69 1.55
CA ALA A 236 12.29 -2.43 0.82
C ALA A 236 12.02 -1.24 1.76
N VAL A 237 11.07 -1.38 2.67
CA VAL A 237 10.66 -0.35 3.63
C VAL A 237 11.75 -0.11 4.68
N SER A 238 12.44 -1.16 5.14
CA SER A 238 13.54 -1.03 6.12
C SER A 238 14.76 -0.27 5.57
N ARG A 239 14.83 -0.01 4.26
CA ARG A 239 15.90 0.79 3.62
C ARG A 239 15.54 2.26 3.47
N VAL A 240 14.31 2.66 3.82
CA VAL A 240 13.90 4.06 3.78
C VAL A 240 14.54 4.79 4.95
N GLU A 241 15.30 5.84 4.65
CA GLU A 241 15.94 6.68 5.67
C GLU A 241 14.90 7.30 6.60
N GLY A 242 15.07 7.16 7.91
CA GLY A 242 14.15 7.63 8.94
C GLY A 242 13.10 6.61 9.40
N VAL A 243 13.02 5.43 8.76
CA VAL A 243 12.27 4.28 9.30
C VAL A 243 13.17 3.52 10.28
N LEU A 244 12.77 3.48 11.56
CA LEU A 244 13.50 2.78 12.61
C LEU A 244 13.15 1.30 12.64
N GLU A 245 11.87 0.98 12.43
CA GLU A 245 11.38 -0.40 12.46
C GLU A 245 10.11 -0.56 11.61
N VAL A 246 9.83 -1.81 11.25
CA VAL A 246 8.58 -2.21 10.57
C VAL A 246 7.82 -3.17 11.47
N ASP A 247 6.89 -2.64 12.26
CA ASP A 247 6.09 -3.42 13.21
C ASP A 247 5.17 -4.42 12.50
N ARG A 248 4.51 -3.95 11.43
CA ARG A 248 3.46 -4.72 10.78
C ARG A 248 3.41 -4.46 9.30
N VAL A 249 3.29 -5.54 8.54
CA VAL A 249 2.94 -5.53 7.13
C VAL A 249 1.83 -6.54 6.94
N ARG A 250 0.65 -6.06 6.55
CA ARG A 250 -0.49 -6.89 6.10
C ARG A 250 -0.72 -6.61 4.63
N ILE A 251 -0.94 -7.68 3.87
CA ILE A 251 -1.15 -7.59 2.43
C ILE A 251 -2.34 -8.50 2.12
N ARG A 252 -3.27 -7.99 1.33
CA ARG A 252 -4.38 -8.77 0.78
C ARG A 252 -4.59 -8.44 -0.68
N ARG A 253 -5.35 -9.30 -1.37
CA ARG A 253 -5.64 -9.18 -2.79
C ARG A 253 -7.15 -9.18 -3.02
N ALA A 254 -7.63 -8.32 -3.91
CA ALA A 254 -9.00 -8.38 -4.41
C ALA A 254 -8.98 -8.25 -5.94
N GLY A 255 -9.37 -9.32 -6.64
CA GLY A 255 -9.21 -9.40 -8.10
C GLY A 255 -7.74 -9.29 -8.48
N ASN A 256 -7.38 -8.30 -9.28
CA ASN A 256 -6.00 -8.01 -9.70
C ASN A 256 -5.34 -6.84 -8.95
N ARG A 257 -5.95 -6.34 -7.88
CA ARG A 257 -5.40 -5.25 -7.04
C ARG A 257 -4.89 -5.77 -5.70
N TYR A 258 -3.83 -5.13 -5.22
CA TYR A 258 -3.25 -5.38 -3.91
C TYR A 258 -3.59 -4.25 -2.94
N PHE A 259 -3.79 -4.61 -1.68
CA PHE A 259 -3.94 -3.67 -0.58
C PHE A 259 -2.85 -3.99 0.45
N ALA A 260 -2.13 -2.97 0.91
CA ALA A 260 -1.06 -3.11 1.87
C ALA A 260 -1.28 -2.16 3.06
N ASP A 261 -1.40 -2.72 4.26
CA ASP A 261 -1.46 -1.96 5.51
C ASP A 261 -0.14 -2.12 6.25
N LEU A 262 0.55 -1.00 6.45
CA LEU A 262 1.84 -0.95 7.13
C LEU A 262 1.75 -0.17 8.42
N ALA A 263 2.45 -0.63 9.44
CA ALA A 263 2.78 0.16 10.62
C ALA A 263 4.31 0.26 10.71
N VAL A 264 4.81 1.50 10.76
CA VAL A 264 6.25 1.80 10.71
C VAL A 264 6.64 2.66 11.90
N GLY A 265 7.71 2.27 12.59
CA GLY A 265 8.29 3.03 13.69
C GLY A 265 9.14 4.18 13.15
N LEU A 266 8.81 5.41 13.55
CA LEU A 266 9.55 6.64 13.23
C LEU A 266 10.07 7.25 14.53
N ALA A 267 11.18 7.99 14.46
CA ALA A 267 11.69 8.70 15.64
C ALA A 267 10.62 9.65 16.20
N ARG A 268 10.37 9.59 17.52
CA ARG A 268 9.31 10.37 18.18
C ARG A 268 9.56 11.89 18.20
N THR A 269 10.72 12.33 17.74
CA THR A 269 11.13 13.74 17.57
C THR A 269 10.82 14.30 16.18
N VAL A 270 10.39 13.47 15.21
CA VAL A 270 10.04 13.97 13.88
C VAL A 270 8.81 14.87 13.94
N THR A 271 8.81 15.92 13.12
CA THR A 271 7.63 16.79 12.98
C THR A 271 6.51 16.03 12.27
N PHE A 272 5.27 16.49 12.48
CA PHE A 272 4.10 15.90 11.80
C PHE A 272 4.25 15.91 10.28
N GLN A 273 4.73 17.02 9.70
CA GLN A 273 4.98 17.12 8.26
C GLN A 273 6.07 16.13 7.78
N ARG A 274 7.14 15.93 8.55
CA ARG A 274 8.18 14.96 8.21
C ARG A 274 7.66 13.53 8.27
N SER A 275 6.75 13.23 9.19
CA SER A 275 6.11 11.91 9.27
C SER A 275 5.27 11.59 8.02
N GLU A 276 4.58 12.58 7.44
CA GLU A 276 3.83 12.42 6.18
C GLU A 276 4.79 12.16 5.01
N GLN A 277 5.89 12.92 4.92
CA GLN A 277 6.91 12.70 3.89
C GLN A 277 7.52 11.29 3.96
N LEU A 278 7.78 10.79 5.18
CA LEU A 278 8.27 9.43 5.40
C LEU A 278 7.21 8.38 5.02
N ALA A 279 5.94 8.59 5.38
CA ALA A 279 4.85 7.72 4.95
C ALA A 279 4.71 7.66 3.42
N SER A 280 4.90 8.80 2.74
CA SER A 280 4.94 8.90 1.27
C SER A 280 6.14 8.14 0.68
N ALA A 281 7.33 8.26 1.28
CA ALA A 281 8.52 7.50 0.85
C ALA A 281 8.37 5.98 1.06
N VAL A 282 7.76 5.57 2.18
CA VAL A 282 7.40 4.16 2.46
C VAL A 282 6.40 3.65 1.42
N THR A 283 5.40 4.45 1.07
CA THR A 283 4.42 4.13 0.02
C THR A 283 5.11 3.90 -1.32
N GLU A 284 6.05 4.77 -1.71
CA GLU A 284 6.83 4.59 -2.94
C GLU A 284 7.69 3.32 -2.92
N ALA A 285 8.29 2.99 -1.77
CA ALA A 285 9.05 1.76 -1.61
C ALA A 285 8.17 0.50 -1.78
N VAL A 286 6.93 0.54 -1.29
CA VAL A 286 5.94 -0.52 -1.51
C VAL A 286 5.57 -0.62 -3.00
N HIS A 287 5.34 0.51 -3.68
CA HIS A 287 4.99 0.53 -5.11
C HIS A 287 6.09 -0.04 -6.03
N LYS A 288 7.36 -0.03 -5.60
CA LYS A 288 8.45 -0.71 -6.32
C LYS A 288 8.32 -2.24 -6.30
N VAL A 289 7.66 -2.80 -5.29
CA VAL A 289 7.41 -4.24 -5.14
C VAL A 289 6.04 -4.63 -5.70
N LEU A 290 5.01 -3.86 -5.36
CA LEU A 290 3.64 -4.04 -5.80
C LEU A 290 3.15 -2.78 -6.53
N PRO A 291 3.32 -2.72 -7.86
CA PRO A 291 2.74 -1.66 -8.67
C PRO A 291 1.22 -1.59 -8.45
N ASP A 292 0.67 -0.38 -8.42
CA ASP A 292 -0.77 -0.10 -8.29
C ASP A 292 -1.44 -0.60 -6.99
N ALA A 293 -0.66 -0.94 -5.97
CA ALA A 293 -1.20 -1.29 -4.65
C ALA A 293 -1.82 -0.06 -3.96
N ASP A 294 -2.95 -0.27 -3.29
CA ASP A 294 -3.52 0.69 -2.34
C ASP A 294 -2.80 0.52 -1.00
N VAL A 295 -2.08 1.55 -0.57
CA VAL A 295 -1.16 1.48 0.57
C VAL A 295 -1.61 2.44 1.65
N THR A 296 -1.80 1.91 2.86
CA THR A 296 -2.02 2.70 4.07
C THR A 296 -0.82 2.55 4.99
N VAL A 297 -0.21 3.67 5.39
CA VAL A 297 0.94 3.68 6.30
C VAL A 297 0.55 4.35 7.61
N GLN A 298 0.66 3.61 8.70
CA GLN A 298 0.48 4.10 10.07
C GLN A 298 1.86 4.39 10.69
N PRO A 299 2.25 5.66 10.88
CA PRO A 299 3.45 6.00 11.62
C PRO A 299 3.24 5.74 13.12
N LEU A 300 4.24 5.15 13.77
CA LEU A 300 4.27 4.88 15.21
C LEU A 300 5.49 5.57 15.82
N PRO A 301 5.34 6.39 16.87
CA PRO A 301 6.49 7.02 17.51
C PRO A 301 7.34 5.99 18.24
N ARG A 302 8.66 6.07 18.07
CA ARG A 302 9.65 5.22 18.73
C ARG A 302 10.83 6.04 19.25
N ALA A 303 11.38 5.56 20.37
CA ALA A 303 12.62 6.08 20.90
C ALA A 303 13.76 5.60 20.00
N GLU A 304 14.59 6.53 19.53
CA GLU A 304 15.78 6.20 18.76
C GLU A 304 16.95 5.90 19.71
N GLY A 305 17.82 4.94 19.37
CA GLY A 305 18.98 4.60 20.21
C GLY A 305 19.99 5.75 20.36
N SER A 306 19.96 6.73 19.47
CA SER A 306 20.80 7.94 19.48
C SER A 306 20.15 9.16 20.16
N GLU A 307 18.97 9.03 20.77
CA GLU A 307 18.33 10.16 21.45
C GLU A 307 19.23 10.74 22.55
N ASN A 308 19.52 12.04 22.44
CA ASN A 308 20.16 12.76 23.52
C ASN A 308 19.11 13.19 24.59
N ILE A 309 19.57 13.78 25.68
CA ILE A 309 18.69 14.23 26.77
C ILE A 309 17.67 15.28 26.27
N PHE A 310 18.09 16.19 25.38
CA PHE A 310 17.20 17.20 24.80
C PHE A 310 16.08 16.56 23.97
N ASP A 311 16.39 15.52 23.20
CA ASP A 311 15.41 14.76 22.42
C ASP A 311 14.38 14.06 23.31
N ARG A 312 14.84 13.46 24.42
CA ARG A 312 13.95 12.83 25.41
C ARG A 312 13.02 13.86 26.07
N ILE A 313 13.54 15.02 26.46
CA ILE A 313 12.75 16.12 27.03
C ILE A 313 11.70 16.60 26.02
N ARG A 314 12.10 16.90 24.78
CA ARG A 314 11.18 17.30 23.70
C ARG A 314 10.12 16.25 23.42
N ALA A 315 10.50 14.96 23.39
CA ALA A 315 9.57 13.87 23.14
C ALA A 315 8.47 13.75 24.22
N VAL A 316 8.80 14.06 25.49
CA VAL A 316 7.80 14.13 26.56
C VAL A 316 6.88 15.34 26.34
N ALA A 317 7.42 16.52 26.02
CA ALA A 317 6.61 17.70 25.73
C ALA A 317 5.66 17.51 24.54
N THR A 318 6.13 16.93 23.45
CA THR A 318 5.30 16.61 22.26
C THR A 318 4.18 15.63 22.60
N ARG A 319 4.39 14.68 23.53
CA ARG A 319 3.34 13.76 24.00
C ARG A 319 2.17 14.49 24.69
N HIS A 320 2.47 15.62 25.33
CA HIS A 320 1.50 16.53 25.96
C HIS A 320 0.96 17.58 24.99
N ASN A 321 1.37 17.56 23.71
CA ASN A 321 1.08 18.59 22.72
C ASN A 321 1.50 19.99 23.21
N LEU A 322 2.70 20.07 23.79
CA LEU A 322 3.32 21.30 24.27
C LEU A 322 4.60 21.57 23.47
N ASN A 323 4.82 22.84 23.16
CA ASN A 323 6.07 23.31 22.58
C ASN A 323 7.02 23.71 23.70
N VAL A 324 8.23 23.18 23.63
CA VAL A 324 9.34 23.56 24.51
C VAL A 324 10.47 24.14 23.69
N HIS A 325 11.01 25.26 24.14
CA HIS A 325 12.17 25.92 23.56
C HIS A 325 13.15 26.37 24.66
N ASP A 326 14.32 26.85 24.26
CA ASP A 326 15.41 27.28 25.16
C ASP A 326 15.77 26.24 26.26
N ILE A 327 15.77 24.96 25.88
CA ILE A 327 16.14 23.87 26.79
C ILE A 327 17.65 23.95 27.07
N SER A 328 17.99 24.15 28.33
CA SER A 328 19.36 24.11 28.87
C SER A 328 19.49 22.97 29.85
N VAL A 329 20.59 22.22 29.78
CA VAL A 329 20.85 21.08 30.66
C VAL A 329 22.25 21.22 31.25
N GLN A 330 22.34 21.29 32.57
CA GLN A 330 23.60 21.39 33.31
C GLN A 330 23.81 20.11 34.12
N ASP A 331 25.00 19.51 34.03
CA ASP A 331 25.39 18.36 34.87
C ASP A 331 26.18 18.85 36.09
N LEU A 332 25.60 18.65 37.28
CA LEU A 332 26.23 18.93 38.56
C LEU A 332 26.35 17.64 39.36
N ALA A 333 27.53 17.03 39.33
CA ALA A 333 27.85 15.79 40.06
C ALA A 333 26.93 14.61 39.68
N ALA A 334 26.76 14.36 38.37
CA ALA A 334 25.92 13.30 37.80
C ALA A 334 24.42 13.49 38.08
N ARG A 335 24.00 14.75 38.23
CA ARG A 335 22.61 15.16 38.39
C ARG A 335 22.31 16.27 37.39
N LEU A 336 21.27 16.07 36.60
CA LEU A 336 20.89 17.00 35.56
C LEU A 336 19.94 18.05 36.13
N HIS A 337 20.27 19.31 35.88
CA HIS A 337 19.41 20.46 36.13
C HIS A 337 18.95 20.99 34.79
N VAL A 338 17.63 20.98 34.58
CA VAL A 338 17.02 21.36 33.31
C VAL A 338 16.32 22.70 33.47
N GLU A 339 16.61 23.64 32.58
CA GLU A 339 15.85 24.88 32.41
C GLU A 339 15.19 24.85 31.04
N GLN A 340 13.94 25.29 30.94
CA GLN A 340 13.21 25.31 29.67
C GLN A 340 12.11 26.36 29.66
N HIS A 341 11.69 26.75 28.47
CA HIS A 341 10.47 27.53 28.26
C HIS A 341 9.38 26.63 27.69
N VAL A 342 8.15 26.78 28.21
CA VAL A 342 6.96 26.09 27.70
C VAL A 342 5.97 27.14 27.23
N GLU A 343 5.50 26.99 26.00
CA GLU A 343 4.44 27.84 25.43
C GLU A 343 3.06 27.30 25.79
N LEU A 344 2.20 28.17 26.34
CA LEU A 344 0.81 27.87 26.68
C LEU A 344 -0.13 28.96 26.16
N ASP A 345 -1.42 28.62 26.01
CA ASP A 345 -2.46 29.57 25.61
C ASP A 345 -2.56 30.75 26.59
N GLU A 346 -2.46 31.98 26.08
CA GLU A 346 -2.54 33.23 26.84
C GLU A 346 -3.85 33.40 27.66
N ARG A 347 -4.91 32.67 27.30
CA ARG A 347 -6.22 32.73 27.97
C ARG A 347 -6.31 31.80 29.18
N MET A 348 -5.33 30.91 29.37
CA MET A 348 -5.32 29.93 30.44
C MET A 348 -5.14 30.62 31.80
N THR A 349 -5.77 30.10 32.86
CA THR A 349 -5.49 30.60 34.21
C THR A 349 -4.08 30.15 34.63
N LEU A 350 -3.42 30.95 35.48
CA LEU A 350 -2.10 30.58 36.01
C LEU A 350 -2.12 29.21 36.71
N LYS A 351 -3.23 28.86 37.37
CA LYS A 351 -3.37 27.57 38.03
C LYS A 351 -3.38 26.42 37.01
N ASP A 352 -4.19 26.52 35.96
CA ASP A 352 -4.29 25.46 34.95
C ASP A 352 -2.97 25.32 34.17
N ALA A 353 -2.31 26.44 33.89
CA ALA A 353 -0.98 26.46 33.27
C ALA A 353 0.07 25.77 34.16
N HIS A 354 0.07 26.08 35.45
CA HIS A 354 0.96 25.46 36.44
C HIS A 354 0.68 23.96 36.59
N ASP A 355 -0.58 23.54 36.64
CA ASP A 355 -0.96 22.12 36.76
C ASP A 355 -0.47 21.33 35.54
N ARG A 356 -0.63 21.86 34.32
CA ARG A 356 -0.09 21.26 33.08
C ARG A 356 1.43 21.12 33.09
N VAL A 357 2.14 22.16 33.52
CA VAL A 357 3.61 22.11 33.63
C VAL A 357 4.05 21.13 34.70
N THR A 358 3.33 21.05 35.83
CA THR A 358 3.64 20.09 36.89
C THR A 358 3.55 18.65 36.40
N GLU A 359 2.51 18.33 35.61
CA GLU A 359 2.37 17.02 34.98
C GLU A 359 3.50 16.75 33.97
N LEU A 360 3.82 17.73 33.12
CA LEU A 360 4.91 17.65 32.16
C LEU A 360 6.25 17.33 32.85
N GLU A 361 6.60 18.08 33.90
CA GLU A 361 7.84 17.88 34.65
C GLU A 361 7.87 16.53 35.37
N ALA A 362 6.76 16.08 35.93
CA ALA A 362 6.66 14.77 36.54
C ALA A 362 6.92 13.65 35.51
N ASP A 363 6.42 13.81 34.28
CA ASP A 363 6.64 12.87 33.18
C ASP A 363 8.09 12.91 32.69
N MET A 364 8.69 14.10 32.60
CA MET A 364 10.11 14.25 32.22
C MET A 364 11.03 13.57 33.22
N ARG A 365 10.80 13.72 34.53
CA ARG A 365 11.58 13.02 35.58
C ARG A 365 11.38 11.51 35.55
N ARG A 366 10.21 11.02 35.11
CA ARG A 366 9.98 9.57 34.92
C ARG A 366 10.68 9.02 33.68
N ASP A 367 10.62 9.72 32.56
CA ASP A 367 11.29 9.31 31.32
C ASP A 367 12.81 9.50 31.41
N VAL A 368 13.32 10.45 32.20
CA VAL A 368 14.75 10.77 32.41
C VAL A 368 15.09 10.84 33.91
N PRO A 369 15.35 9.69 34.57
CA PRO A 369 15.60 9.62 36.01
C PRO A 369 16.83 10.39 36.51
N GLU A 370 17.75 10.76 35.61
CA GLU A 370 18.95 11.54 35.92
C GLU A 370 18.65 13.02 36.22
N ILE A 371 17.45 13.50 35.89
CA ILE A 371 16.99 14.86 36.18
C ILE A 371 16.71 15.01 37.68
N ALA A 372 17.48 15.88 38.33
CA ALA A 372 17.28 16.24 39.73
C ALA A 372 16.26 17.37 39.91
N ASP A 373 16.30 18.39 39.06
CA ASP A 373 15.39 19.53 39.12
C ASP A 373 15.07 20.07 37.72
N ILE A 374 13.88 20.67 37.58
CA ILE A 374 13.40 21.28 36.34
C ILE A 374 12.85 22.67 36.69
N LEU A 375 13.38 23.70 36.04
CA LEU A 375 12.83 25.05 36.09
C LEU A 375 12.15 25.35 34.76
N THR A 376 10.82 25.47 34.80
CA THR A 376 10.02 25.78 33.63
C THR A 376 9.54 27.24 33.67
N HIS A 377 9.93 28.01 32.66
CA HIS A 377 9.35 29.32 32.41
C HIS A 377 8.09 29.15 31.55
N ILE A 378 6.95 29.62 32.06
CA ILE A 378 5.68 29.60 31.34
C ILE A 378 5.56 30.85 30.51
N GLU A 379 5.58 30.67 29.19
CA GLU A 379 5.36 31.75 28.24
C GLU A 379 3.96 31.64 27.64
N SER A 380 3.34 32.80 27.41
CA SER A 380 2.09 32.88 26.67
C SER A 380 2.38 32.89 25.17
N GLU A 381 1.82 31.95 24.42
CA GLU A 381 1.80 32.00 22.96
C GLU A 381 0.90 33.17 22.52
N PRO A 382 1.45 34.25 21.93
CA PRO A 382 0.66 35.43 21.60
C PRO A 382 -0.32 35.10 20.48
N ALA A 383 -1.62 35.02 20.79
CA ALA A 383 -2.64 34.74 19.77
C ALA A 383 -3.11 36.01 19.03
N THR A 384 -2.63 37.19 19.45
CA THR A 384 -2.97 38.48 18.86
C THR A 384 -1.80 39.10 18.10
N ILE A 385 -2.05 39.52 16.85
CA ILE A 385 -1.12 40.34 16.08
C ILE A 385 -0.92 41.66 16.82
N GLU A 386 0.29 41.94 17.27
CA GLU A 386 0.62 43.23 17.87
C GLU A 386 0.53 44.33 16.79
N THR A 387 -0.43 45.26 16.95
CA THR A 387 -0.53 46.44 16.09
C THR A 387 0.54 47.44 16.50
N GLY A 388 1.53 47.68 15.63
CA GLY A 388 2.53 48.72 15.84
C GLY A 388 1.94 50.13 15.69
N ASP A 389 2.38 51.05 16.54
CA ASP A 389 1.87 52.42 16.58
C ASP A 389 2.54 53.30 15.49
N GLU A 390 3.85 53.11 15.23
CA GLU A 390 4.60 53.90 14.24
C GLU A 390 5.96 53.25 13.86
N VAL A 391 6.38 53.37 12.59
CA VAL A 391 7.79 53.14 12.19
C VAL A 391 8.54 54.45 12.37
N LEU A 392 9.42 54.51 13.37
CA LEU A 392 10.19 55.70 13.69
C LEU A 392 11.45 55.77 12.84
N ARG A 393 11.66 56.88 12.14
CA ARG A 393 12.99 57.23 11.59
C ARG A 393 13.73 58.09 12.61
N ASP A 394 14.25 57.46 13.67
CA ASP A 394 15.05 58.15 14.68
C ASP A 394 16.54 58.10 14.33
N ALA A 395 17.02 59.14 13.64
CA ALA A 395 18.41 59.29 13.24
C ALA A 395 19.38 59.45 14.42
N LYS A 396 18.90 59.69 15.65
CA LYS A 396 19.74 59.73 16.85
C LYS A 396 19.98 58.30 17.35
N LEU A 397 18.92 57.51 17.51
CA LEU A 397 19.00 56.11 17.90
C LEU A 397 19.80 55.28 16.89
N GLU A 398 19.62 55.51 15.59
CA GLU A 398 20.40 54.82 14.56
C GLU A 398 21.91 55.12 14.68
N ARG A 399 22.27 56.38 14.93
CA ARG A 399 23.68 56.77 15.15
C ARG A 399 24.25 56.18 16.42
N GLN A 400 23.46 56.09 17.49
CA GLN A 400 23.87 55.45 18.74
C GLN A 400 24.13 53.96 18.53
N LEU A 401 23.21 53.24 17.87
CA LEU A 401 23.40 51.83 17.56
C LEU A 401 24.66 51.60 16.71
N LYS A 402 24.88 52.44 15.68
CA LYS A 402 26.10 52.40 14.86
C LYS A 402 27.37 52.66 15.66
N ALA A 403 27.33 53.60 16.61
CA ALA A 403 28.46 53.87 17.48
C ALA A 403 28.78 52.67 18.40
N VAL A 404 27.77 52.05 19.01
CA VAL A 404 27.97 50.85 19.84
C VAL A 404 28.49 49.68 18.99
N ALA A 405 27.99 49.49 17.77
CA ALA A 405 28.47 48.45 16.88
C ALA A 405 29.97 48.59 16.55
N THR A 406 30.52 49.82 16.50
CA THR A 406 31.97 50.02 16.29
C THR A 406 32.85 49.57 17.46
N GLU A 407 32.28 49.32 18.64
CA GLU A 407 33.00 48.73 19.78
C GLU A 407 33.35 47.24 19.54
N PHE A 408 32.67 46.59 18.58
CA PHE A 408 32.82 45.17 18.26
C PHE A 408 33.55 45.00 16.92
N PRO A 409 34.87 44.73 16.91
CA PRO A 409 35.68 44.63 15.69
C PRO A 409 35.28 43.48 14.77
N GLU A 410 34.56 42.48 15.29
CA GLU A 410 34.03 41.36 14.51
C GLU A 410 32.83 41.73 13.62
N ILE A 411 32.18 42.87 13.88
CA ILE A 411 31.08 43.39 13.04
C ILE A 411 31.70 44.19 11.88
N LEU A 412 31.58 43.65 10.67
CA LEU A 412 32.15 44.26 9.46
C LEU A 412 31.28 45.39 8.90
N ASP A 413 29.95 45.23 9.00
CA ASP A 413 28.96 46.18 8.53
C ASP A 413 27.65 46.06 9.32
N MET A 414 26.86 47.13 9.39
CA MET A 414 25.52 47.11 9.95
C MET A 414 24.55 47.98 9.13
N HIS A 415 23.49 47.34 8.63
CA HIS A 415 22.53 47.95 7.71
C HIS A 415 21.08 47.51 7.99
N GLU A 416 20.14 47.99 7.18
CA GLU A 416 18.68 47.73 7.31
C GLU A 416 18.13 47.93 8.73
N ILE A 417 18.54 49.03 9.37
CA ILE A 417 18.08 49.37 10.72
C ILE A 417 16.63 49.87 10.62
N VAL A 418 15.72 49.15 11.27
CA VAL A 418 14.31 49.50 11.38
C VAL A 418 13.96 49.70 12.85
N ILE A 419 13.43 50.86 13.18
CA ILE A 419 13.01 51.23 14.53
C ILE A 419 11.49 51.37 14.54
N LYS A 420 10.82 50.69 15.47
CA LYS A 420 9.36 50.68 15.60
C LYS A 420 8.97 50.97 17.03
N ARG A 421 7.82 51.63 17.24
CA ARG A 421 7.20 51.76 18.56
C ARG A 421 5.91 50.95 18.60
N VAL A 422 5.79 50.09 19.60
CA VAL A 422 4.62 49.21 19.80
C VAL A 422 4.21 49.32 21.27
N ARG A 423 2.99 49.79 21.54
CA ARG A 423 2.45 50.00 22.90
C ARG A 423 3.40 50.84 23.78
N GLY A 424 3.99 51.88 23.18
CA GLY A 424 4.93 52.78 23.86
C GLY A 424 6.36 52.22 24.03
N ARG A 425 6.62 50.95 23.69
CA ARG A 425 7.95 50.31 23.78
C ARG A 425 8.69 50.40 22.45
N LEU A 426 10.01 50.60 22.51
CA LEU A 426 10.86 50.71 21.32
C LEU A 426 11.42 49.34 20.90
N TYR A 427 11.25 48.99 19.63
CA TYR A 427 11.78 47.77 19.02
C TYR A 427 12.76 48.18 17.93
N VAL A 428 13.93 47.53 17.89
CA VAL A 428 14.94 47.76 16.87
C VAL A 428 15.26 46.44 16.19
N SER A 429 15.32 46.44 14.87
CA SER A 429 15.86 45.31 14.10
C SER A 429 16.93 45.80 13.14
N CYS A 430 18.02 45.07 13.00
CA CYS A 430 19.12 45.40 12.08
C CYS A 430 19.81 44.14 11.55
N HIS A 431 20.55 44.30 10.46
CA HIS A 431 21.41 43.27 9.92
C HIS A 431 22.86 43.60 10.28
N CYS A 432 23.62 42.61 10.73
CA CYS A 432 25.04 42.75 11.05
C CYS A 432 25.83 41.75 10.21
N THR A 433 26.81 42.22 9.45
CA THR A 433 27.69 41.37 8.65
C THR A 433 28.89 40.91 9.47
N PHE A 434 29.16 39.62 9.44
CA PHE A 434 30.29 38.97 10.10
C PHE A 434 31.20 38.26 9.09
N SER A 435 32.39 37.86 9.52
CA SER A 435 33.28 37.02 8.70
C SER A 435 32.67 35.64 8.46
N ASP A 436 32.82 35.11 7.24
CA ASP A 436 32.28 33.80 6.85
C ASP A 436 32.79 32.63 7.71
N ASP A 437 33.99 32.76 8.27
CA ASP A 437 34.65 31.73 9.09
C ASP A 437 34.40 31.89 10.59
N LEU A 438 33.64 32.90 11.02
CA LEU A 438 33.38 33.16 12.44
C LEU A 438 32.42 32.09 13.00
N PRO A 439 32.77 31.38 14.09
CA PRO A 439 31.90 30.37 14.67
C PRO A 439 30.55 30.96 15.10
N LEU A 440 29.44 30.27 14.80
CA LEU A 440 28.09 30.74 15.12
C LEU A 440 27.88 31.02 16.62
N ALA A 441 28.52 30.23 17.50
CA ALA A 441 28.52 30.49 18.94
C ALA A 441 29.09 31.88 19.27
N ARG A 442 30.22 32.26 18.63
CA ARG A 442 30.83 33.57 18.82
C ARG A 442 29.98 34.70 18.24
N VAL A 443 29.32 34.46 17.10
CA VAL A 443 28.35 35.40 16.52
C VAL A 443 27.23 35.68 17.52
N HIS A 444 26.66 34.64 18.15
CA HIS A 444 25.64 34.79 19.19
C HIS A 444 26.13 35.57 20.42
N ASP A 445 27.35 35.31 20.89
CA ASP A 445 27.95 36.07 22.01
C ASP A 445 27.99 37.58 21.67
N ILE A 446 28.51 37.93 20.48
CA ILE A 446 28.63 39.33 20.04
C ILE A 446 27.26 39.99 19.90
N GLN A 447 26.27 39.28 19.33
CA GLN A 447 24.91 39.80 19.21
C GLN A 447 24.29 40.09 20.58
N THR A 448 24.49 39.20 21.55
CA THR A 448 24.01 39.35 22.93
C THR A 448 24.68 40.53 23.62
N ASP A 449 26.00 40.64 23.51
CA ASP A 449 26.77 41.76 24.09
C ASP A 449 26.37 43.11 23.47
N LEU A 450 26.18 43.15 22.14
CA LEU A 450 25.70 44.33 21.43
C LEU A 450 24.30 44.74 21.89
N GLU A 451 23.38 43.79 22.04
CA GLU A 451 22.04 44.06 22.56
C GLU A 451 22.08 44.62 23.99
N ILE A 452 22.86 43.99 24.88
CA ILE A 452 23.02 44.42 26.28
C ILE A 452 23.61 45.84 26.33
N ARG A 453 24.68 46.09 25.58
CA ARG A 453 25.34 47.40 25.57
C ARG A 453 24.42 48.48 25.02
N PHE A 454 23.66 48.19 23.97
CA PHE A 454 22.72 49.16 23.41
C PHE A 454 21.53 49.42 24.35
N LYS A 455 21.04 48.41 25.09
CA LYS A 455 20.03 48.59 26.15
C LYS A 455 20.51 49.50 27.28
N GLN A 456 21.81 49.49 27.60
CA GLN A 456 22.38 50.40 28.59
C GLN A 456 22.36 51.87 28.13
N ASP A 457 22.60 52.12 26.84
CA ASP A 457 22.63 53.46 26.27
C ASP A 457 21.22 53.99 25.90
N ALA A 458 20.26 53.10 25.69
CA ALA A 458 18.88 53.42 25.36
C ALA A 458 17.89 52.64 26.26
N SER A 459 17.60 53.17 27.45
CA SER A 459 16.74 52.49 28.44
C SER A 459 15.27 52.33 28.01
N GLU A 460 14.81 53.03 26.97
CA GLU A 460 13.46 52.88 26.40
C GLU A 460 13.33 51.66 25.45
N LEU A 461 14.45 51.00 25.15
CA LEU A 461 14.56 49.88 24.23
C LEU A 461 14.05 48.59 24.89
N PHE A 462 13.01 48.00 24.29
CA PHE A 462 12.43 46.76 24.78
C PHE A 462 13.12 45.53 24.19
N ARG A 463 13.36 45.52 22.86
CA ARG A 463 13.99 44.38 22.17
C ARG A 463 14.85 44.85 21.00
N VAL A 464 16.00 44.18 20.81
CA VAL A 464 16.81 44.29 19.59
C VAL A 464 16.77 42.94 18.88
N LEU A 465 16.47 42.93 17.59
CA LEU A 465 16.56 41.73 16.76
C LEU A 465 17.70 41.92 15.76
N ILE A 466 18.77 41.14 15.92
CA ILE A 466 19.94 41.23 15.06
C ILE A 466 19.94 40.03 14.14
N HIS A 467 19.90 40.27 12.83
CA HIS A 467 20.08 39.23 11.82
C HIS A 467 21.56 39.15 11.43
N PRO A 468 22.27 38.05 11.73
CA PRO A 468 23.67 37.92 11.35
C PRO A 468 23.78 37.46 9.89
N GLU A 469 24.59 38.16 9.09
CA GLU A 469 24.83 37.83 7.69
C GLU A 469 26.30 37.48 7.45
N PRO A 470 26.62 36.47 6.63
CA PRO A 470 27.98 36.20 6.21
C PRO A 470 28.45 37.25 5.19
N ARG A 471 29.75 37.56 5.18
CA ARG A 471 30.36 38.52 4.25
C ARG A 471 30.07 38.18 2.78
N THR A 472 30.01 36.90 2.42
CA THR A 472 29.69 36.44 1.06
C THR A 472 28.29 36.79 0.56
N ASP A 473 27.33 36.98 1.46
CA ASP A 473 25.94 37.34 1.13
C ASP A 473 25.73 38.86 1.10
N ASN A 474 26.65 39.62 1.71
CA ASN A 474 26.67 41.08 1.64
C ASN A 474 27.18 41.54 0.25
N ARG A 475 26.36 41.34 -0.79
CA ARG A 475 26.55 41.83 -2.16
C ARG A 475 25.97 43.24 -2.37
N ARG A 476 26.08 44.11 -1.37
CA ARG A 476 25.55 45.47 -1.41
C ARG A 476 26.64 46.53 -1.55
#